data_AF-A0A6A4GGP5-F1
#
_entry.id   AF-A0A6A4GGP5-F1
#
_cell.length_a   1.000
_cell.length_b   1.000
_cell.length_c   1.000
_cell.angle_alpha   90.00
_cell.angle_beta   90.00
_cell.angle_gamma   90.00
#
_symmetry.space_group_name_H-M   'P 1'
#
loop_
_entity.id
_entity.type
_entity.pdbx_description
1 polymer ?
#
loop_
_entity_poly.entity_id
_entity_poly.type
_entity_poly.pdbx_seq_one_letter_code
_entity_poly.pdbx_strand_id
1 'polypeptide(L)'
;MVQEFEGKVQGAYEQCKMKILFAVDRNTAEILKEIVLGQLIHSPQAYYDADIGVEFARRLCSLNTREKILTDIETWATTSNPDDALGYWMCGMAGTGKSTIAMSICKALEEKDLLAGTFFCSRQIPECRDYRLIIPTLAYQLARFSNTFAMSLRDILSVNPDLPSKYPECSSQRTLN
;
A
#
# COMPACT_ATOMS: atom_id res chain seq x y z
N MET A 1 -13.70 31.80 45.47
CA MET A 1 -12.26 31.45 45.38
C MET A 1 -12.04 29.93 45.40
N VAL A 2 -12.52 29.20 46.41
CA VAL A 2 -12.36 27.73 46.47
C VAL A 2 -13.08 26.99 45.33
N GLN A 3 -14.35 27.30 45.06
CA GLN A 3 -15.09 26.66 43.95
C GLN A 3 -14.50 26.95 42.55
N GLU A 4 -13.93 28.14 42.37
CA GLU A 4 -13.25 28.50 41.12
C GLU A 4 -11.95 27.70 40.94
N PHE A 5 -11.22 27.47 42.04
CA PHE A 5 -10.03 26.64 42.06
C PHE A 5 -10.37 25.16 41.80
N GLU A 6 -11.40 24.63 42.44
CA GLU A 6 -11.89 23.26 42.20
C GLU A 6 -12.32 23.05 40.73
N GLY A 7 -13.03 24.02 40.15
CA GLY A 7 -13.41 23.97 38.73
C GLY A 7 -12.19 23.96 37.79
N LYS A 8 -11.14 24.72 38.11
CA LYS A 8 -9.88 24.72 37.35
C LYS A 8 -9.14 23.38 37.47
N VAL A 9 -9.09 22.79 38.67
CA VAL A 9 -8.47 21.48 38.90
C VAL A 9 -9.24 20.39 38.14
N GLN A 10 -10.57 20.38 38.21
CA GLN A 10 -11.40 19.42 37.49
C GLN A 10 -11.26 19.56 35.97
N GLY A 11 -11.23 20.80 35.46
CA GLY A 11 -11.00 21.07 34.04
C GLY A 11 -9.63 20.59 33.57
N ALA A 12 -8.57 20.82 34.36
CA ALA A 12 -7.24 20.32 34.07
C ALA A 12 -7.17 18.79 34.11
N TYR A 13 -7.86 18.15 35.06
CA TYR A 13 -7.96 16.69 35.15
C TYR A 13 -8.63 16.09 33.92
N GLU A 14 -9.79 16.59 33.50
CA GLU A 14 -10.48 16.06 32.31
C GLU A 14 -9.69 16.31 31.02
N GLN A 15 -9.02 17.47 30.90
CA GLN A 15 -8.10 17.70 29.78
C GLN A 15 -6.94 16.69 29.75
N CYS A 16 -6.32 16.44 30.91
CA CYS A 16 -5.21 15.50 31.02
C CYS A 16 -5.68 14.08 30.69
N LYS A 17 -6.81 13.66 31.27
CA LYS A 17 -7.45 12.37 31.01
C LYS A 17 -7.75 12.16 29.53
N MET A 18 -8.35 13.15 28.85
CA MET A 18 -8.61 13.05 27.42
C MET A 18 -7.33 12.95 26.59
N LYS A 19 -6.31 13.78 26.90
CA LYS A 19 -5.01 13.71 26.20
C LYS A 19 -4.34 12.35 26.37
N ILE A 20 -4.36 11.79 27.58
CA ILE A 20 -3.81 10.46 27.86
C ILE A 20 -4.59 9.40 27.10
N LEU A 21 -5.92 9.44 27.16
CA LEU A 21 -6.77 8.45 26.49
C LEU A 21 -6.51 8.43 24.98
N PHE A 22 -6.52 9.60 24.32
CA PHE A 22 -6.20 9.69 22.89
C PHE A 22 -4.79 9.23 22.55
N ALA A 23 -3.79 9.54 23.39
CA ALA A 23 -2.43 9.09 23.17
C ALA A 23 -2.30 7.56 23.30
N VAL A 24 -2.97 6.96 24.27
CA VAL A 24 -3.01 5.51 24.46
C VAL A 24 -3.72 4.83 23.28
N ASP A 25 -4.90 5.33 22.87
CA ASP A 25 -5.65 4.76 21.76
C ASP A 25 -4.85 4.84 20.44
N ARG A 26 -4.18 5.99 20.19
CA ARG A 26 -3.32 6.14 19.02
C ARG A 26 -2.13 5.19 19.06
N ASN A 27 -1.40 5.14 20.17
CA ASN A 27 -0.21 4.31 20.28
C ASN A 27 -0.56 2.81 20.20
N THR A 28 -1.67 2.39 20.81
CA THR A 28 -2.12 1.00 20.73
C THR A 28 -2.57 0.63 19.31
N ALA A 29 -3.24 1.53 18.58
CA ALA A 29 -3.58 1.32 17.18
C ALA A 29 -2.34 1.14 16.28
N GLU A 30 -1.32 1.99 16.45
CA GLU A 30 -0.05 1.87 15.72
C GLU A 30 0.69 0.57 16.06
N ILE A 31 0.77 0.19 17.34
CA ILE A 31 1.41 -1.06 17.76
C ILE A 31 0.67 -2.27 17.17
N LEU A 32 -0.66 -2.28 17.24
CA LEU A 32 -1.46 -3.37 16.68
C LEU A 32 -1.29 -3.46 15.15
N LYS A 33 -1.22 -2.33 14.46
CA LYS A 33 -0.92 -2.27 13.03
C LYS A 33 0.42 -2.95 12.73
N GLU A 34 1.50 -2.61 13.43
CA GLU A 34 2.81 -3.22 13.21
C GLU A 34 2.82 -4.74 13.50
N ILE A 35 2.17 -5.18 14.59
CA ILE A 35 2.10 -6.61 14.95
C ILE A 35 1.38 -7.41 13.87
N VAL A 36 0.23 -6.93 13.41
CA VAL A 36 -0.60 -7.61 12.39
C VAL A 36 0.12 -7.64 11.06
N LEU A 37 0.72 -6.52 10.65
CA LEU A 37 1.43 -6.44 9.37
C LEU A 37 2.71 -7.27 9.37
N GLY A 38 3.35 -7.45 10.53
CA GLY A 38 4.47 -8.38 10.69
C GLY A 38 4.13 -9.85 10.41
N GLN A 39 2.85 -10.24 10.40
CA GLN A 39 2.42 -11.59 10.04
C GLN A 39 2.37 -11.82 8.52
N LEU A 40 2.35 -10.75 7.72
CA LEU A 40 2.31 -10.86 6.27
C LEU A 40 3.71 -11.11 5.71
N ILE A 41 3.90 -12.28 5.12
CA ILE A 41 5.07 -12.59 4.29
C ILE A 41 4.96 -11.75 3.01
N HIS A 42 5.77 -10.72 2.88
CA HIS A 42 5.80 -9.82 1.73
C HIS A 42 7.19 -9.74 1.10
N SER A 43 7.27 -9.12 -0.07
CA SER A 43 8.48 -8.94 -0.87
C SER A 43 8.91 -7.46 -0.86
N PRO A 44 9.82 -7.04 0.03
CA PRO A 44 10.36 -5.68 0.02
C PRO A 44 11.06 -5.35 -1.31
N GLN A 45 11.70 -6.33 -1.95
CA GLN A 45 12.41 -6.12 -3.22
C GLN A 45 11.46 -5.83 -4.40
N ALA A 46 10.16 -6.17 -4.27
CA ALA A 46 9.16 -5.89 -5.31
C ALA A 46 8.65 -4.45 -5.28
N TYR A 47 8.94 -3.66 -4.25
CA TYR A 47 8.50 -2.27 -4.18
C TYR A 47 9.19 -1.47 -5.27
N TYR A 48 8.52 -0.48 -5.85
CA TYR A 48 9.07 0.26 -6.98
C TYR A 48 10.41 0.97 -6.64
N ASP A 49 10.52 1.53 -5.44
CA ASP A 49 11.66 2.25 -4.88
C ASP A 49 12.69 1.36 -4.16
N ALA A 50 12.51 0.04 -4.17
CA ALA A 50 13.43 -0.88 -3.54
C ALA A 50 14.86 -0.78 -4.12
N ASP A 51 15.86 -0.72 -3.23
CA ASP A 51 17.25 -0.90 -3.62
C ASP A 51 17.52 -2.38 -3.90
N ILE A 52 17.60 -2.71 -5.19
CA ILE A 52 17.87 -4.04 -5.72
C ILE A 52 19.27 -4.14 -6.33
N GLY A 53 20.16 -3.20 -5.98
CA GLY A 53 21.51 -3.10 -6.48
C GLY A 53 21.62 -2.48 -7.87
N VAL A 54 22.84 -2.08 -8.23
CA VAL A 54 23.15 -1.33 -9.46
C VAL A 54 22.79 -2.12 -10.73
N GLU A 55 22.93 -3.45 -10.70
CA GLU A 55 22.66 -4.32 -11.84
C GLU A 55 21.18 -4.33 -12.24
N PHE A 56 20.28 -4.32 -11.25
CA PHE A 56 18.83 -4.40 -11.47
C PHE A 56 18.12 -3.05 -11.27
N ALA A 57 18.87 -1.97 -11.08
CA ALA A 57 18.34 -0.65 -10.75
C ALA A 57 17.21 -0.22 -11.70
N ARG A 58 16.04 0.07 -11.12
CA ARG A 58 14.90 0.59 -11.86
C ARG A 58 15.14 2.06 -12.20
N ARG A 59 14.92 2.39 -13.48
CA ARG A 59 15.15 3.75 -13.99
C ARG A 59 13.83 4.43 -14.29
N LEU A 60 13.81 5.73 -14.03
CA LEU A 60 12.76 6.63 -14.47
C LEU A 60 12.95 6.97 -15.96
N CYS A 61 11.90 7.50 -16.58
CA CYS A 61 11.99 8.10 -17.90
C CYS A 61 13.00 9.26 -17.85
N SER A 62 13.74 9.44 -18.94
CA SER A 62 14.58 10.63 -19.09
C SER A 62 13.70 11.88 -19.07
N LEU A 63 14.24 12.98 -18.53
CA LEU A 63 13.57 14.27 -18.51
C LEU A 63 13.04 14.64 -19.90
N ASN A 64 11.83 15.20 -19.95
CA ASN A 64 11.16 15.63 -21.17
C ASN A 64 10.95 14.54 -22.23
N THR A 65 10.93 13.27 -21.82
CA THR A 65 10.58 12.15 -22.69
C THR A 65 9.30 11.49 -22.22
N ARG A 66 8.48 11.02 -23.18
CA ARG A 66 7.26 10.25 -22.90
C ARG A 66 6.24 11.01 -22.02
N GLU A 67 6.33 12.33 -21.97
CA GLU A 67 5.45 13.17 -21.16
C GLU A 67 3.98 12.91 -21.46
N LYS A 68 3.62 12.87 -22.75
CA LYS A 68 2.24 12.62 -23.17
C LYS A 68 1.68 11.33 -22.55
N ILE A 69 2.36 10.19 -22.71
CA ILE A 69 1.87 8.92 -22.16
C ILE A 69 1.88 8.92 -20.63
N LEU A 70 2.82 9.63 -19.99
CA LEU A 70 2.83 9.76 -18.53
C LEU A 70 1.61 10.55 -18.05
N THR A 71 1.33 11.69 -18.67
CA THR A 71 0.15 12.51 -18.38
C THR A 71 -1.15 11.78 -18.67
N ASP A 72 -1.22 11.01 -19.77
CA ASP A 72 -2.40 10.23 -20.13
C ASP A 72 -2.71 9.16 -19.06
N ILE A 73 -1.69 8.42 -18.60
CA ILE A 73 -1.84 7.39 -17.55
C ILE A 73 -2.20 8.04 -16.21
N GLU A 74 -1.54 9.14 -15.86
CA GLU A 74 -1.81 9.86 -14.62
C GLU A 74 -3.25 10.39 -14.59
N THR A 75 -3.70 10.99 -15.69
CA THR A 75 -5.08 11.47 -15.81
C THR A 75 -6.08 10.33 -15.70
N TRP A 76 -5.78 9.18 -16.34
CA TRP A 76 -6.60 7.97 -16.20
C TRP A 76 -6.68 7.50 -14.74
N ALA A 77 -5.54 7.50 -14.02
CA ALA A 77 -5.48 7.04 -12.63
C ALA A 77 -6.22 7.97 -11.65
N THR A 78 -6.33 9.27 -11.94
CA THR A 78 -6.95 10.26 -11.02
C THR A 78 -8.39 10.62 -11.35
N THR A 79 -8.85 10.36 -12.57
CA THR A 79 -10.16 10.83 -13.06
C THR A 79 -11.20 9.70 -13.15
N SER A 80 -10.84 8.50 -12.69
CA SER A 80 -11.64 7.29 -12.88
C SER A 80 -13.06 7.39 -12.31
N ASN A 81 -14.05 7.22 -13.18
CA ASN A 81 -15.45 7.00 -12.82
C ASN A 81 -15.68 5.56 -12.35
N PRO A 82 -16.78 5.27 -11.65
CA PRO A 82 -17.12 3.91 -11.20
C PRO A 82 -17.21 2.88 -12.36
N ASP A 83 -17.51 3.34 -13.57
CA ASP A 83 -17.67 2.51 -14.77
C ASP A 83 -16.37 2.35 -15.58
N ASP A 84 -15.27 3.01 -15.19
CA ASP A 84 -14.01 2.94 -15.93
C ASP A 84 -13.28 1.62 -15.69
N ALA A 85 -12.41 1.25 -16.64
CA ALA A 85 -11.60 0.05 -16.53
C ALA A 85 -10.69 0.10 -15.30
N LEU A 86 -10.73 -0.97 -14.48
CA LEU A 86 -9.94 -1.11 -13.24
C LEU A 86 -8.42 -1.28 -13.45
N GLY A 87 -7.94 -1.32 -14.70
CA GLY A 87 -6.54 -1.54 -15.01
C GLY A 87 -6.11 -0.90 -16.33
N TYR A 88 -4.88 -0.39 -16.34
CA TYR A 88 -4.24 0.17 -17.53
C TYR A 88 -3.25 -0.81 -18.13
N TRP A 89 -3.45 -1.16 -19.40
CA TRP A 89 -2.61 -2.14 -20.09
C TRP A 89 -1.71 -1.47 -21.13
N MET A 90 -0.38 -1.59 -20.94
CA MET A 90 0.62 -1.07 -21.88
C MET A 90 1.18 -2.18 -22.79
N CYS A 91 0.85 -2.12 -24.08
CA CYS A 91 1.46 -2.96 -25.11
C CYS A 91 2.67 -2.28 -25.76
N GLY A 92 3.68 -3.07 -26.14
CA GLY A 92 4.80 -2.56 -26.94
C GLY A 92 5.92 -3.57 -27.06
N MET A 93 6.82 -3.36 -28.03
CA MET A 93 7.96 -4.23 -28.27
C MET A 93 8.85 -4.39 -27.02
N ALA A 94 9.52 -5.53 -26.88
CA ALA A 94 10.49 -5.72 -25.81
C ALA A 94 11.58 -4.62 -25.88
N GLY A 95 12.07 -4.18 -24.73
CA GLY A 95 13.10 -3.13 -24.66
C GLY A 95 12.60 -1.69 -24.88
N THR A 96 11.32 -1.45 -25.18
CA THR A 96 10.80 -0.07 -25.34
C THR A 96 10.60 0.67 -24.01
N GLY A 97 11.07 0.16 -22.87
CA GLY A 97 11.00 0.84 -21.58
C GLY A 97 9.59 0.95 -20.98
N LYS A 98 8.71 -0.03 -21.20
CA LYS A 98 7.39 -0.06 -20.55
C LYS A 98 7.50 -0.03 -19.02
N SER A 99 8.43 -0.80 -18.45
CA SER A 99 8.72 -0.78 -17.01
C SER A 99 9.26 0.56 -16.53
N THR A 100 10.00 1.29 -17.38
CA THR A 100 10.50 2.65 -17.11
C THR A 100 9.35 3.67 -17.01
N ILE A 101 8.32 3.51 -17.86
CA ILE A 101 7.09 4.32 -17.78
C ILE A 101 6.37 4.01 -16.47
N ALA A 102 6.15 2.72 -16.16
CA ALA A 102 5.51 2.31 -14.90
C ALA A 102 6.25 2.86 -13.66
N MET A 103 7.59 2.82 -13.67
CA MET A 103 8.42 3.40 -12.59
C MET A 103 8.18 4.90 -12.43
N SER A 104 8.10 5.63 -13.54
CA SER A 104 7.87 7.08 -13.52
C SER A 104 6.47 7.44 -13.04
N ILE A 105 5.46 6.65 -13.41
CA ILE A 105 4.09 6.79 -12.91
C ILE A 105 4.04 6.51 -11.41
N CYS A 106 4.69 5.45 -10.92
CA CYS A 106 4.72 5.16 -9.48
C CYS A 106 5.30 6.36 -8.71
N LYS A 107 6.44 6.90 -9.17
CA LYS A 107 7.03 8.09 -8.57
C LYS A 107 6.09 9.30 -8.58
N ALA A 108 5.45 9.59 -9.71
CA ALA A 108 4.50 10.70 -9.81
C ALA A 108 3.28 10.54 -8.88
N LEU A 109 2.78 9.32 -8.71
CA LEU A 109 1.68 9.02 -7.80
C LEU A 109 2.11 9.06 -6.34
N GLU A 110 3.34 8.67 -6.00
CA GLU A 110 3.88 8.81 -4.65
C GLU A 110 4.00 10.28 -4.25
N GLU A 111 4.54 11.12 -5.15
CA GLU A 111 4.67 12.57 -4.93
C GLU A 111 3.30 13.28 -4.69
N LYS A 112 2.19 12.60 -5.02
CA LYS A 112 0.81 13.07 -4.84
C LYS A 112 0.07 12.36 -3.70
N ASP A 113 0.74 11.50 -2.93
CA ASP A 113 0.13 10.65 -1.89
C ASP A 113 -0.99 9.74 -2.42
N LEU A 114 -0.89 9.30 -3.69
CA LEU A 114 -1.88 8.43 -4.35
C LEU A 114 -1.38 6.99 -4.57
N LEU A 115 -0.08 6.74 -4.37
CA LEU A 115 0.50 5.40 -4.55
C LEU A 115 0.26 4.51 -3.32
N ALA A 116 -0.79 3.71 -3.36
CA ALA A 116 -1.16 2.87 -2.23
C ALA A 116 -0.32 1.56 -2.11
N GLY A 117 0.37 1.16 -3.18
CA GLY A 117 1.27 0.01 -3.18
C GLY A 117 1.76 -0.40 -4.56
N THR A 118 2.86 -1.15 -4.60
CA THR A 118 3.50 -1.58 -5.85
C THR A 118 4.01 -3.02 -5.78
N PHE A 119 4.06 -3.69 -6.94
CA PHE A 119 4.75 -4.97 -7.09
C PHE A 119 5.38 -5.05 -8.49
N PHE A 120 6.70 -5.01 -8.55
CA PHE A 120 7.46 -5.12 -9.80
C PHE A 120 7.95 -6.55 -10.01
N CYS A 121 7.30 -7.27 -10.94
CA CYS A 121 7.72 -8.62 -11.29
C CYS A 121 9.09 -8.62 -11.98
N SER A 122 10.00 -9.47 -11.51
CA SER A 122 11.32 -9.67 -12.14
C SER A 122 11.74 -11.13 -12.06
N ARG A 123 12.13 -11.72 -13.21
CA ARG A 123 12.62 -13.11 -13.27
C ARG A 123 13.97 -13.30 -12.57
N GLN A 124 14.75 -12.23 -12.48
CA GLN A 124 16.11 -12.23 -11.94
C GLN A 124 16.12 -12.18 -10.41
N ILE A 125 15.04 -11.66 -9.80
CA ILE A 125 14.94 -11.46 -8.36
C ILE A 125 13.97 -12.50 -7.79
N PRO A 126 14.42 -13.42 -6.91
CA PRO A 126 13.59 -14.52 -6.40
C PRO A 126 12.25 -14.07 -5.79
N GLU A 127 12.25 -13.02 -4.96
CA GLU A 127 11.04 -12.51 -4.32
C GLU A 127 10.09 -11.82 -5.31
N CYS A 128 10.61 -11.28 -6.41
CA CYS A 128 9.83 -10.57 -7.42
C CYS A 128 9.26 -11.50 -8.50
N ARG A 129 9.69 -12.76 -8.59
CA ARG A 129 9.09 -13.76 -9.48
C ARG A 129 8.08 -14.65 -8.79
N ASP A 130 8.01 -14.59 -7.46
CA ASP A 130 7.07 -15.39 -6.69
C ASP A 130 5.68 -14.73 -6.68
N TYR A 131 4.78 -15.24 -7.53
CA TYR A 131 3.42 -14.72 -7.63
C TYR A 131 2.64 -14.80 -6.30
N ARG A 132 3.04 -15.71 -5.41
CA ARG A 132 2.41 -15.90 -4.09
C ARG A 132 2.61 -14.67 -3.20
N LEU A 133 3.66 -13.88 -3.46
CA LEU A 133 3.96 -12.68 -2.70
C LEU A 133 3.24 -11.44 -3.22
N ILE A 134 2.56 -11.49 -4.38
CA ILE A 134 1.89 -10.31 -4.95
C ILE A 134 0.81 -9.78 -4.00
N ILE A 135 -0.17 -10.61 -3.65
CA ILE A 135 -1.30 -10.17 -2.82
C ILE A 135 -0.86 -9.80 -1.40
N PRO A 136 -0.04 -10.60 -0.68
CA PRO A 136 0.46 -10.21 0.64
C PRO A 136 1.26 -8.90 0.62
N THR A 137 2.08 -8.67 -0.42
CA THR A 137 2.87 -7.45 -0.55
C THR A 137 2.00 -6.22 -0.79
N LEU A 138 0.98 -6.34 -1.64
CA LEU A 138 0.03 -5.25 -1.86
C LEU A 138 -0.83 -5.02 -0.62
N ALA A 139 -1.32 -6.07 0.05
CA ALA A 139 -2.09 -5.94 1.29
C ALA A 139 -1.29 -5.24 2.40
N TYR A 140 -0.01 -5.58 2.53
CA TYR A 140 0.90 -4.93 3.46
C TYR A 140 1.03 -3.41 3.16
N GLN A 141 1.32 -3.04 1.92
CA GLN A 141 1.45 -1.64 1.51
C GLN A 141 0.12 -0.87 1.66
N LEU A 142 -1.00 -1.48 1.24
CA LEU A 142 -2.34 -0.89 1.36
C LEU A 142 -2.73 -0.64 2.82
N ALA A 143 -2.38 -1.53 3.74
CA ALA A 143 -2.64 -1.32 5.16
C ALA A 143 -1.73 -0.25 5.78
N ARG A 144 -0.52 -0.06 5.25
CA ARG A 144 0.34 1.07 5.62
C ARG A 144 -0.28 2.39 5.15
N PHE A 145 -0.84 2.41 3.96
CA PHE A 145 -1.48 3.56 3.31
C PHE A 145 -2.86 3.92 3.90
N SER A 146 -3.73 2.93 4.16
CA SER A 146 -5.11 3.13 4.61
C SER A 146 -5.38 2.45 5.95
N ASN A 147 -5.68 3.25 6.98
CA ASN A 147 -6.00 2.73 8.31
C ASN A 147 -7.29 1.91 8.32
N THR A 148 -8.29 2.30 7.53
CA THR A 148 -9.54 1.54 7.39
C THR A 148 -9.27 0.16 6.81
N PHE A 149 -8.40 0.06 5.80
CA PHE A 149 -7.99 -1.23 5.25
C PHE A 149 -7.21 -2.05 6.29
N ALA A 150 -6.29 -1.41 7.04
CA ALA A 150 -5.53 -2.08 8.09
C ALA A 150 -6.42 -2.70 9.18
N MET A 151 -7.47 -1.99 9.62
CA MET A 151 -8.44 -2.52 10.58
C MET A 151 -9.18 -3.74 10.02
N SER A 152 -9.73 -3.64 8.82
CA SER A 152 -10.44 -4.76 8.17
C SER A 152 -9.53 -5.98 7.98
N LEU A 153 -8.28 -5.73 7.56
CA LEU A 153 -7.28 -6.79 7.38
C LEU A 153 -6.95 -7.47 8.71
N ARG A 154 -6.74 -6.70 9.79
CA ARG A 154 -6.54 -7.23 11.14
C ARG A 154 -7.69 -8.13 11.56
N ASP A 155 -8.92 -7.66 11.38
CA ASP A 155 -10.09 -8.40 11.85
C ASP A 155 -10.18 -9.76 11.12
N ILE A 156 -9.88 -9.80 9.81
CA ILE A 156 -9.81 -11.05 9.03
C ILE A 156 -8.67 -11.96 9.50
N LEU A 157 -7.48 -11.41 9.74
CA LEU A 157 -6.32 -12.17 10.21
C LEU A 157 -6.50 -12.70 11.63
N SER A 158 -7.27 -12.00 12.48
CA SER A 158 -7.62 -12.48 13.83
C SER A 158 -8.47 -13.75 13.80
N VAL A 159 -9.31 -13.91 12.76
CA VAL A 159 -10.14 -15.10 12.54
C VAL A 159 -9.35 -16.20 11.81
N ASN A 160 -8.46 -15.82 10.90
CA ASN A 160 -7.69 -16.74 10.07
C ASN A 160 -6.18 -16.42 10.11
N PRO A 161 -5.47 -16.76 11.20
CA PRO A 161 -4.06 -16.43 11.35
C PRO A 161 -3.16 -17.06 10.28
N ASP A 162 -3.54 -18.22 9.75
CA ASP A 162 -2.76 -18.93 8.73
C ASP A 162 -3.01 -18.40 7.30
N LEU A 163 -3.94 -17.47 7.10
CA LEU A 163 -4.31 -16.96 5.77
C LEU A 163 -3.10 -16.50 4.91
N PRO A 164 -2.09 -15.79 5.46
CA PRO A 164 -0.93 -15.36 4.66
C PRO A 164 -0.11 -16.53 4.12
N SER A 165 -0.21 -17.71 4.74
CA SER A 165 0.51 -18.93 4.33
C SER A 165 -0.29 -19.82 3.37
N LYS A 166 -1.59 -19.53 3.19
CA LYS A 166 -2.48 -20.35 2.35
C LYS A 166 -2.36 -19.99 0.88
N TYR A 167 -2.54 -21.00 0.03
CA TYR A 167 -2.62 -20.78 -1.41
C TYR A 167 -3.89 -19.98 -1.73
N PRO A 168 -3.85 -19.01 -2.65
CA PRO A 168 -5.06 -18.51 -3.25
C PRO A 168 -5.73 -19.71 -3.93
N GLU A 169 -6.87 -20.15 -3.41
CA GLU A 169 -7.61 -21.25 -4.02
C GLU A 169 -7.94 -20.84 -5.45
N CYS A 170 -7.51 -21.64 -6.42
CA CYS A 170 -7.90 -21.44 -7.80
C CYS A 170 -9.38 -21.82 -7.91
N SER A 171 -10.29 -20.87 -7.72
CA SER A 171 -11.71 -21.03 -7.95
C SER A 171 -12.02 -21.07 -9.46
N SER A 172 -11.39 -22.00 -10.17
CA SER A 172 -11.73 -22.38 -11.54
C SER A 172 -12.89 -23.38 -11.53
N GLN A 173 -14.05 -22.99 -11.00
CA GLN A 173 -15.30 -23.75 -11.11
C GLN A 173 -16.48 -22.95 -10.55
N ARG A 174 -16.99 -21.99 -11.32
CA ARG A 174 -18.43 -21.61 -11.37
C ARG A 174 -18.69 -20.47 -12.36
N THR A 175 -18.71 -20.79 -13.65
CA THR A 175 -19.68 -20.22 -14.62
C THR A 175 -19.62 -21.00 -15.94
N LEU A 176 -20.02 -22.27 -15.87
CA LEU A 176 -20.61 -22.98 -17.00
C LEU A 176 -21.83 -23.70 -16.42
N ASN A 177 -22.94 -22.97 -16.38
CA ASN A 177 -24.32 -23.46 -16.38
C ASN A 177 -25.20 -22.27 -16.78
#